data_AF-A0A3M1CXP6-F1
#
_entry.id   AF-A0A3M1CXP6-F1
#
_cell.length_a   1.000
_cell.length_b   1.000
_cell.length_c   1.000
_cell.angle_alpha   90.00
_cell.angle_beta   90.00
_cell.angle_gamma   90.00
#
_symmetry.space_group_name_H-M   'P 1'
#
loop_
_entity.id
_entity.type
_entity.pdbx_description
1 polymer ?
#
loop_
_entity_poly.entity_id
_entity_poly.type
_entity_poly.pdbx_seq_one_letter_code
_entity_poly.pdbx_strand_id
1 'polypeptide(L)' 'YTWGWSDDGRFIRVRTTPADGPARNPAFDVTPAELVTGIITEKGLVEPSPEGMARVWRR' A
#
# COMPACT_ATOMS: atom_id res chain seq x y z
N TYR A 1 17.15 -5.95 -6.95
CA TYR A 1 17.60 -7.09 -6.11
C TYR A 1 16.60 -7.25 -4.97
N THR A 2 16.35 -8.49 -4.56
CA THR A 2 15.57 -8.81 -3.36
C THR A 2 16.36 -9.80 -2.50
N TRP A 3 15.95 -9.99 -1.25
CA TRP A 3 16.46 -11.06 -0.40
C TRP A 3 15.65 -12.34 -0.64
N GLY A 4 16.33 -13.47 -0.83
CA GLY A 4 15.67 -14.75 -1.11
C GLY A 4 16.61 -15.95 -0.99
N TRP A 5 16.04 -17.15 -1.10
CA TRP A 5 16.78 -18.42 -1.07
C TRP A 5 17.27 -18.80 -2.47
N SER A 6 18.52 -19.25 -2.58
CA SER A 6 19.08 -19.85 -3.80
C SER A 6 18.71 -21.33 -3.92
N ASP A 7 18.90 -21.91 -5.10
CA ASP A 7 18.74 -23.37 -5.33
C ASP A 7 19.67 -24.21 -4.44
N ASP A 8 20.84 -23.67 -4.06
CA ASP A 8 21.76 -24.30 -3.09
C ASP A 8 21.30 -24.15 -1.61
N GLY A 9 20.09 -23.65 -1.35
CA GLY A 9 19.55 -23.47 0.01
C GLY A 9 20.19 -22.33 0.82
N ARG A 10 20.79 -21.32 0.19
CA ARG A 10 21.43 -20.17 0.87
C ARG A 10 20.55 -18.92 0.80
N PHE A 11 20.42 -18.19 1.92
CA PHE A 11 19.72 -16.90 1.93
C PHE A 11 20.66 -15.78 1.48
N ILE A 12 20.41 -15.23 0.29
CA ILE A 12 21.32 -14.29 -0.38
C ILE A 12 20.56 -13.13 -1.05
N ARG A 13 21.31 -12.13 -1.49
CA ARG A 13 20.80 -11.04 -2.32
C ARG A 13 20.72 -11.50 -3.78
N VAL A 14 19.50 -11.64 -4.30
CA VAL A 14 19.21 -12.16 -5.65
C VAL A 14 18.81 -11.03 -6.60
N ARG A 15 19.31 -11.06 -7.84
CA ARG A 15 18.85 -10.16 -8.91
C ARG A 15 17.57 -10.74 -9.52
N THR A 16 16.43 -10.06 -9.32
CA THR A 16 15.11 -10.48 -9.81
C THR A 16 14.63 -9.72 -11.04
N THR A 17 15.39 -8.73 -11.48
CA THR A 17 15.08 -7.88 -12.65
C THR A 17 16.33 -7.78 -13.53
N PRO A 18 16.20 -7.53 -14.85
CA PRO A 18 17.35 -7.26 -15.72
C PRO A 18 18.26 -6.16 -15.16
N ALA A 19 19.56 -6.25 -15.44
CA ALA A 19 20.56 -5.31 -14.90
C ALA A 19 20.26 -3.86 -15.28
N ASP A 20 19.88 -3.64 -16.54
CA ASP A 20 19.70 -2.33 -17.16
C ASP A 20 18.23 -2.06 -17.51
N GLY A 21 17.31 -2.85 -16.93
CA GLY A 21 15.88 -2.68 -17.16
C GLY A 21 15.38 -1.38 -16.51
N PRO A 22 14.66 -0.51 -17.25
CA PRO A 22 14.06 0.67 -16.64
C PRO A 22 12.99 0.26 -15.63
N ALA A 23 12.84 1.03 -14.55
CA ALA A 23 11.83 0.80 -13.52
C ALA A 23 11.08 2.09 -13.19
N ARG A 24 9.82 1.94 -12.80
CA ARG A 24 9.05 2.98 -12.10
C ARG A 24 8.80 2.50 -10.68
N ASN A 25 8.96 3.39 -9.71
CA ASN A 25 8.73 3.08 -8.31
C ASN A 25 7.83 4.15 -7.65
N PRO A 26 6.56 4.29 -8.09
CA PRO A 26 5.60 5.11 -7.36
C PRO A 26 5.35 4.46 -5.99
N ALA A 27 5.53 5.22 -4.91
CA ALA A 27 5.38 4.70 -3.56
C ALA A 27 3.90 4.54 -3.15
N PHE A 28 2.99 5.29 -3.78
CA PHE A 28 1.58 5.35 -3.45
C PHE A 28 0.72 5.61 -4.69
N ASP A 29 -0.57 5.31 -4.56
CA ASP A 29 -1.62 5.73 -5.47
C ASP A 29 -2.80 6.31 -4.67
N VAL A 30 -3.88 6.66 -5.37
CA VAL A 30 -5.11 7.17 -4.77
C VAL A 30 -6.24 6.24 -5.18
N THR A 31 -6.95 5.70 -4.18
CA THR A 31 -8.19 4.95 -4.40
C THR A 31 -9.38 5.91 -4.30
N PRO A 32 -10.23 6.04 -5.34
CA PRO A 32 -11.47 6.82 -5.28
C PRO A 32 -12.43 6.35 -4.18
N ALA A 33 -13.18 7.29 -3.60
CA ALA A 33 -14.05 7.02 -2.46
C ALA A 33 -15.18 6.02 -2.79
N GLU A 34 -15.67 6.02 -4.02
CA GLU A 34 -16.72 5.10 -4.49
C GLU A 34 -16.27 3.63 -4.53
N LEU A 35 -14.97 3.36 -4.43
CA LEU A 35 -14.41 2.01 -4.32
C LEU A 35 -14.18 1.56 -2.87
N VAL A 36 -14.42 2.43 -1.90
CA VAL A 36 -14.23 2.15 -0.47
C VAL A 36 -15.60 1.86 0.16
N THR A 37 -15.75 0.72 0.86
CA THR A 37 -17.01 0.39 1.55
C THR A 37 -17.21 1.22 2.82
N GLY A 38 -16.13 1.57 3.51
CA GLY A 38 -16.14 2.38 4.72
C GLY A 38 -14.73 2.60 5.27
N ILE A 39 -14.58 3.62 6.11
CA ILE A 39 -13.30 3.99 6.74
C ILE A 39 -13.40 3.66 8.23
N ILE A 40 -12.52 2.80 8.74
CA ILE A 40 -12.44 2.51 10.18
C ILE A 40 -11.53 3.54 10.84
N THR A 41 -12.04 4.20 11.88
CA THR A 41 -11.32 5.20 12.69
C THR A 41 -11.39 4.85 14.17
N GLU A 42 -10.73 5.63 15.03
CA GLU A 42 -10.84 5.51 16.49
C GLU A 42 -12.26 5.76 17.02
N LYS A 43 -13.11 6.41 16.22
CA LYS A 43 -14.53 6.67 16.54
C LYS A 43 -15.49 5.66 15.90
N GLY A 44 -14.95 4.58 15.34
CA GLY A 44 -15.72 3.54 14.66
C GLY A 44 -15.73 3.69 13.14
N LEU A 45 -16.69 3.01 12.51
CA LEU A 45 -16.87 3.00 11.06
C LEU A 45 -17.54 4.30 10.57
N VAL A 46 -16.96 4.94 9.57
CA VAL A 46 -17.52 6.13 8.92
C VAL A 46 -17.67 5.94 7.41
N GLU A 47 -18.63 6.65 6.83
CA GLU A 47 -18.82 6.74 5.38
C GLU A 47 -17.58 7.40 4.74
N PRO A 48 -17.10 6.93 3.57
CA PRO A 48 -15.98 7.52 2.85
C PRO A 48 -16.40 8.83 2.14
N SER A 49 -16.92 9.78 2.91
CA SER A 49 -17.41 11.08 2.44
C SER A 49 -16.79 12.22 3.28
N PRO A 50 -16.71 13.45 2.74
CA PRO A 50 -16.31 14.62 3.52
C PRO A 50 -17.15 14.79 4.81
N GLU A 51 -18.46 14.55 4.74
CA GLU A 51 -19.39 14.63 5.85
C GLU A 51 -19.11 13.54 6.90
N GLY A 52 -18.82 12.31 6.46
CA GLY A 52 -18.40 11.19 7.32
C GLY A 52 -17.11 11.51 8.07
N MET A 53 -16.09 11.98 7.35
CA MET A 53 -14.80 12.37 7.95
C MET A 53 -14.93 13.56 8.91
N ALA A 54 -15.83 14.51 8.64
CA ALA A 54 -16.09 15.63 9.55
C ALA A 54 -16.65 15.17 10.91
N ARG A 55 -17.24 13.97 11.04
CA ARG A 55 -17.66 13.40 12.33
C ARG A 55 -16.45 12.92 13.15
N VAL A 56 -15.40 12.47 12.48
CA VAL A 56 -14.15 12.02 13.12
C VAL A 56 -13.42 13.22 13.73
N TRP A 57 -13.40 14.36 13.03
CA TRP A 57 -12.63 15.53 13.49
C TRP A 57 -13.27 16.34 14.62
N ARG A 58 -14.60 16.24 14.81
CA ARG A 58 -15.30 16.99 15.86
C ARG A 58 -14.89 16.47 17.24
N ARG A 59 -14.34 17.36 18.07
CA ARG A 59 -14.01 17.10 19.48
C ARG A 59 -15.25 16.77 20.28
#